data_AF-A0A7C5DBZ2-F1
#
_entry.id   AF-A0A7C5DBZ2-F1
#
_cell.length_a   1.000
_cell.length_b   1.000
_cell.length_c   1.000
_cell.angle_alpha   90.00
_cell.angle_beta   90.00
_cell.angle_gamma   90.00
#
_symmetry.space_group_name_H-M   'P 1'
#
loop_
_entity.id
_entity.type
_entity.pdbx_description
1 polymer ?
#
loop_
_entity_poly.entity_id
_entity_poly.type
_entity_poly.pdbx_seq_one_letter_code
_entity_poly.pdbx_strand_id
1 'polypeptide(L)'
;MKLWLTTAITLVVFTGCASRTQNIQLQNTNAKQALLIQQQQAQIDALNAKLNAKAKARAKTKAKVRQSTMPKAPKKNIKLKKVEDTNYSSGYMYPGEKKTKPIKVAQAATATSATPATMSKTECISMIGADKFEKYTQMFGSEAASIKRCSMLKAMKQ
;
A
#
# COMPACT_ATOMS: atom_id res chain seq x y z
N MET A 1 -20.86 77.12 28.47
CA MET A 1 -21.00 75.88 27.68
C MET A 1 -19.83 75.57 26.72
N LYS A 2 -18.93 76.51 26.42
CA LYS A 2 -17.80 76.28 25.47
C LYS A 2 -16.67 75.36 25.97
N LEU A 3 -16.56 75.11 27.28
CA LEU A 3 -15.47 74.30 27.86
C LEU A 3 -15.66 72.78 27.75
N TRP A 4 -16.90 72.32 27.57
CA TRP A 4 -17.23 70.88 27.54
C TRP A 4 -17.18 70.28 26.13
N LEU A 5 -17.27 71.11 25.09
CA LEU A 5 -17.13 70.64 23.71
C LEU A 5 -15.67 70.36 23.35
N THR A 6 -14.72 71.11 23.91
CA THR A 6 -13.29 70.97 23.59
C THR A 6 -12.68 69.71 24.19
N THR A 7 -13.15 69.27 25.37
CA THR A 7 -12.69 68.03 26.02
C THR A 7 -13.25 66.77 25.36
N ALA A 8 -14.44 66.83 24.77
CA ALA A 8 -15.00 65.70 24.02
C ALA A 8 -14.25 65.45 22.69
N ILE A 9 -13.77 66.51 22.03
CA ILE A 9 -13.08 66.40 20.74
C ILE A 9 -11.67 65.79 20.91
N THR A 10 -10.96 66.06 22.00
CA THR A 10 -9.61 65.51 22.23
C THR A 10 -9.60 64.02 22.56
N LEU A 11 -10.66 63.49 23.17
CA LEU A 11 -10.78 62.06 23.51
C LEU A 11 -11.03 61.15 22.27
N VAL A 12 -11.69 61.67 21.23
CA VAL A 12 -12.00 60.92 20.01
C VAL A 12 -10.77 60.82 19.08
N VAL A 13 -9.88 61.80 19.10
CA VAL A 13 -8.68 61.81 18.24
C VAL A 13 -7.60 60.85 18.76
N PHE A 14 -7.47 60.68 20.09
CA PHE A 14 -6.49 59.76 20.67
C PHE A 14 -6.86 58.28 20.53
N THR A 15 -8.16 57.94 20.48
CA THR A 15 -8.62 56.55 20.33
C THR A 15 -8.53 56.03 18.88
N GLY A 16 -8.62 56.90 17.88
CA GLY A 16 -8.53 56.52 16.46
C GLY A 16 -7.13 56.07 15.99
N CYS A 17 -6.05 56.51 16.64
CA CYS A 17 -4.69 56.19 16.22
C CYS A 17 -4.23 54.78 16.61
N ALA A 18 -4.68 54.25 17.77
CA ALA A 18 -4.29 52.91 18.24
C ALA A 18 -4.95 51.77 17.43
N SER A 19 -6.14 52.01 16.87
CA SER A 19 -6.85 51.01 16.09
C SER A 19 -6.23 50.79 14.70
N ARG A 20 -5.68 51.85 14.09
CA ARG A 20 -4.96 51.76 12.80
C ARG A 20 -3.65 50.99 12.90
N THR A 21 -2.88 51.20 13.97
CA THR A 21 -1.60 50.51 14.16
C THR A 21 -1.78 49.00 14.38
N GLN A 22 -2.82 48.57 15.11
CA GLN A 22 -3.15 47.14 15.24
C GLN A 22 -3.55 46.50 13.91
N ASN A 23 -4.33 47.22 13.09
CA ASN A 23 -4.76 46.70 11.79
C ASN A 23 -3.56 46.54 10.82
N ILE A 24 -2.63 47.48 10.84
CA ILE A 24 -1.38 47.40 10.04
C ILE A 24 -0.49 46.24 10.51
N GLN A 25 -0.36 46.03 11.82
CA GLN A 25 0.37 44.88 12.37
C GLN A 25 -0.24 43.55 11.92
N LEU A 26 -1.57 43.43 12.00
CA LEU A 26 -2.30 42.24 11.59
C LEU A 26 -2.14 41.96 10.08
N GLN A 27 -2.18 43.01 9.24
CA GLN A 27 -1.95 42.85 7.81
C GLN A 27 -0.52 42.39 7.52
N ASN A 28 0.48 42.93 8.22
CA ASN A 28 1.87 42.50 8.05
C ASN A 28 2.09 41.04 8.50
N THR A 29 1.43 40.59 9.57
CA THR A 29 1.52 39.18 9.98
C THR A 29 0.83 38.25 8.98
N ASN A 30 -0.33 38.65 8.47
CA ASN A 30 -1.07 37.87 7.47
C ASN A 30 -0.31 37.80 6.14
N ALA A 31 0.32 38.89 5.70
CA ALA A 31 1.15 38.92 4.51
C ALA A 31 2.39 38.01 4.64
N LYS A 32 3.04 38.01 5.81
CA LYS A 32 4.17 37.10 6.09
C LYS A 32 3.74 35.63 6.07
N GLN A 33 2.60 35.30 6.67
CA GLN A 33 2.04 33.95 6.66
C GLN A 33 1.66 33.51 5.24
N ALA A 34 1.03 34.40 4.46
CA ALA A 34 0.66 34.12 3.06
C ALA A 34 1.89 33.83 2.19
N LEU A 35 2.99 34.57 2.38
CA LEU A 35 4.25 34.33 1.66
C LEU A 35 4.82 32.95 2.00
N LEU A 36 4.79 32.56 3.28
CA LEU A 36 5.27 31.27 3.75
C LEU A 36 4.45 30.12 3.16
N ILE A 37 3.12 30.26 3.14
CA ILE A 37 2.20 29.30 2.51
C ILE A 37 2.48 29.19 1.01
N GLN A 38 2.67 30.31 0.33
CA GLN A 38 2.98 30.33 -1.10
C GLN A 38 4.31 29.64 -1.41
N GLN A 39 5.33 29.84 -0.57
CA GLN A 39 6.62 29.17 -0.71
C GLN A 39 6.49 27.65 -0.52
N GLN A 40 5.69 27.21 0.45
CA GLN A 40 5.43 25.78 0.66
C GLN A 40 4.68 25.17 -0.52
N GLN A 41 3.67 25.87 -1.06
CA GLN A 41 2.91 25.39 -2.21
C GLN A 41 3.80 25.23 -3.45
N ALA A 42 4.71 26.19 -3.70
CA ALA A 42 5.66 26.09 -4.80
C ALA A 42 6.60 24.86 -4.65
N GLN A 43 7.00 24.51 -3.43
CA GLN A 43 7.79 23.30 -3.19
C GLN A 43 7.00 22.02 -3.45
N ILE A 44 5.73 21.98 -3.04
CA ILE A 44 4.82 20.85 -3.29
C ILE A 44 4.63 20.66 -4.80
N ASP A 45 4.39 21.73 -5.55
CA ASP A 45 4.18 21.68 -6.99
C ASP A 45 5.46 21.23 -7.73
N ALA A 46 6.63 21.70 -7.30
CA ALA A 46 7.92 21.26 -7.83
C ALA A 46 8.19 19.77 -7.55
N LEU A 47 7.84 19.27 -6.36
CA LEU A 47 7.94 17.85 -6.01
C LEU A 47 7.00 16.99 -6.86
N ASN A 48 5.75 17.41 -7.02
CA ASN A 48 4.77 16.73 -7.86
C ASN A 48 5.22 16.68 -9.34
N ALA A 49 5.74 17.79 -9.87
CA ALA A 49 6.30 17.82 -11.22
C ALA A 49 7.48 16.85 -11.39
N LYS A 50 8.39 16.77 -10.41
CA LYS A 50 9.52 15.82 -10.42
C LYS A 50 9.05 14.37 -10.36
N LEU A 51 8.04 14.06 -9.54
CA LEU A 51 7.45 12.72 -9.46
C LEU A 51 6.80 12.32 -10.80
N ASN A 52 6.04 13.21 -11.41
CA ASN A 52 5.41 12.99 -12.71
C ASN A 52 6.44 12.81 -13.84
N ALA A 53 7.51 13.60 -13.84
CA ALA A 53 8.61 13.43 -14.78
C ALA A 53 9.33 12.08 -14.61
N LYS A 54 9.61 11.66 -13.38
CA LYS A 54 10.18 10.33 -13.06
C LYS A 54 9.25 9.19 -13.49
N ALA A 55 7.94 9.34 -13.28
CA ALA A 55 6.95 8.35 -13.71
C ALA A 55 6.91 8.20 -15.23
N LYS A 56 6.89 9.32 -15.97
CA LYS A 56 6.96 9.34 -17.44
C LYS A 56 8.27 8.73 -17.96
N ALA A 57 9.40 9.02 -17.33
CA ALA A 57 10.70 8.43 -17.70
C ALA A 57 10.72 6.91 -17.50
N ARG A 58 10.18 6.42 -16.37
CA ARG A 58 10.03 4.97 -16.09
C ARG A 58 9.09 4.27 -17.07
N ALA A 59 8.03 4.94 -17.52
CA ALA A 59 7.12 4.39 -18.53
C ALA A 59 7.81 4.25 -19.90
N LYS A 60 8.58 5.24 -20.32
CA LYS A 60 9.33 5.21 -21.59
C LYS A 60 10.42 4.12 -21.61
N THR A 61 11.14 3.91 -20.52
CA THR A 61 12.13 2.83 -20.44
C THR A 61 11.49 1.45 -20.49
N LYS A 62 10.36 1.24 -19.81
CA LYS A 62 9.59 -0.02 -19.90
C LYS A 62 9.01 -0.29 -21.29
N ALA A 63 8.62 0.76 -22.01
CA ALA A 63 8.13 0.63 -23.39
C ALA A 63 9.26 0.24 -24.36
N LYS A 64 10.45 0.84 -24.23
CA LYS A 64 11.61 0.58 -25.12
C LYS A 64 12.16 -0.85 -24.98
N VAL A 65 11.99 -1.51 -23.83
CA VAL A 65 12.44 -2.90 -23.61
C VAL A 65 11.50 -3.95 -24.23
N ARG A 66 10.27 -3.57 -24.63
CA ARG A 66 9.25 -4.54 -25.08
C ARG A 66 9.30 -4.93 -26.55
N GLN A 67 10.17 -4.36 -27.38
CA GLN A 67 10.19 -4.65 -28.82
C GLN A 67 11.57 -5.08 -29.31
N SER A 68 11.93 -6.31 -28.98
CA SER A 68 12.76 -7.15 -29.83
C SER A 68 12.34 -8.60 -29.63
N THR A 69 11.07 -8.91 -29.95
CA THR A 69 10.67 -10.30 -30.11
C THR A 69 11.26 -10.80 -31.41
N MET A 70 12.41 -11.50 -31.30
CA MET A 70 12.97 -12.29 -32.39
C MET A 70 11.84 -13.09 -33.05
N PRO A 71 11.77 -13.15 -34.39
CA PRO A 71 10.75 -13.94 -35.07
C PRO A 71 10.85 -15.39 -34.58
N LYS A 72 9.73 -15.91 -34.07
CA LYS A 72 9.70 -17.24 -33.46
C LYS A 72 9.93 -18.27 -34.56
N ALA A 73 10.91 -19.14 -34.38
CA ALA A 73 11.23 -20.18 -35.33
C ALA A 73 9.98 -20.99 -35.72
N PRO A 74 9.82 -21.35 -37.00
CA PRO A 74 8.64 -22.07 -37.47
C PRO A 74 8.49 -23.40 -36.72
N LYS A 75 7.29 -23.64 -36.17
CA LYS A 75 6.99 -24.87 -35.44
C LYS A 75 6.99 -26.04 -36.42
N LYS A 76 7.85 -27.04 -36.17
CA LYS A 76 7.83 -28.29 -36.94
C LYS A 76 6.58 -29.09 -36.58
N ASN A 77 5.85 -29.56 -37.59
CA ASN A 77 4.72 -30.47 -37.40
C ASN A 77 5.25 -31.89 -37.13
N ILE A 78 5.52 -32.18 -35.86
CA ILE A 78 5.91 -33.53 -35.42
C ILE A 78 4.63 -34.34 -35.23
N LYS A 79 4.45 -35.41 -36.02
CA LYS A 79 3.40 -36.39 -35.79
C LYS A 79 3.76 -37.19 -34.55
N LEU A 80 2.87 -37.25 -33.56
CA LEU A 80 3.08 -38.08 -32.38
C LEU A 80 3.17 -39.54 -32.83
N LYS A 81 4.28 -40.19 -32.47
CA LYS A 81 4.41 -41.65 -32.59
C LYS A 81 3.57 -42.27 -31.48
N LYS A 82 2.84 -43.35 -31.79
CA LYS A 82 2.22 -44.17 -30.77
C LYS A 82 3.33 -44.82 -29.95
N VAL A 83 3.37 -44.49 -28.66
CA VAL A 83 4.24 -45.15 -27.68
C VAL A 83 3.34 -46.14 -26.96
N GLU A 84 3.67 -47.43 -27.04
CA GLU A 84 2.98 -48.45 -26.27
C GLU A 84 3.69 -48.61 -24.93
N ASP A 85 3.03 -48.17 -23.85
CA ASP A 85 3.51 -48.34 -22.49
C ASP A 85 3.23 -49.77 -22.02
N THR A 86 4.09 -50.70 -22.44
CA THR A 86 4.04 -52.11 -22.00
C THR A 86 4.57 -52.32 -20.58
N ASN A 87 5.03 -51.24 -19.92
CA ASN A 87 5.56 -51.25 -18.55
C ASN A 87 4.48 -50.87 -17.49
N TYR A 88 3.20 -51.01 -17.81
CA TYR A 88 2.13 -50.84 -16.82
C TYR A 88 1.76 -52.18 -16.19
N SER A 89 2.13 -52.37 -14.93
CA SER A 89 1.61 -53.46 -14.09
C SER A 89 0.72 -52.86 -13.00
N SER A 90 -0.56 -53.21 -12.99
CA SER A 90 -1.53 -52.75 -11.98
C SER A 90 -1.13 -53.16 -10.56
N GLY A 91 -0.41 -54.28 -10.41
CA GLY A 91 0.12 -54.75 -9.12
C GLY A 91 1.32 -53.94 -8.60
N TYR A 92 2.00 -53.18 -9.46
CA TYR A 92 3.06 -52.25 -9.05
C TYR A 92 2.50 -50.89 -8.64
N MET A 93 1.42 -50.43 -9.30
CA MET A 93 0.74 -49.18 -8.92
C MET A 93 -0.12 -49.32 -7.67
N TYR A 94 -0.76 -50.48 -7.49
CA TYR A 94 -1.58 -50.78 -6.33
C TYR A 94 -1.17 -52.15 -5.77
N PRO A 95 -0.11 -52.23 -4.96
CA PRO A 95 0.20 -53.45 -4.24
C PRO A 95 -0.99 -53.78 -3.34
N GLY A 96 -1.67 -54.89 -3.64
CA GLY A 96 -2.94 -55.24 -3.01
C GLY A 96 -2.82 -55.35 -1.49
N GLU A 97 -3.56 -54.51 -0.77
CA GLU A 97 -3.63 -54.56 0.68
C GLU A 97 -4.36 -55.83 1.13
N LYS A 98 -3.70 -56.64 1.96
CA LYS A 98 -4.36 -57.70 2.72
C LYS A 98 -5.37 -57.05 3.67
N LYS A 99 -6.66 -57.34 3.45
CA LYS A 99 -7.82 -56.88 4.22
C LYS A 99 -7.52 -56.68 5.71
N THR A 100 -7.50 -55.43 6.18
CA THR A 100 -7.64 -55.11 7.60
C THR A 100 -8.60 -53.94 7.80
N LYS A 101 -9.80 -54.29 8.30
CA LYS A 101 -10.86 -53.55 9.04
C LYS A 101 -11.23 -52.10 8.61
N PRO A 102 -12.54 -51.78 8.51
CA PRO A 102 -12.99 -50.44 8.11
C PRO A 102 -12.63 -49.38 9.16
N ILE A 103 -11.80 -48.42 8.78
CA ILE A 103 -11.58 -47.19 9.56
C ILE A 103 -12.77 -46.26 9.33
N LYS A 104 -13.42 -45.92 10.45
CA LYS A 104 -14.47 -44.91 10.60
C LYS A 104 -14.10 -43.64 9.82
N VAL A 105 -14.93 -43.29 8.84
CA VAL A 105 -14.96 -41.94 8.27
C VAL A 105 -15.55 -41.03 9.36
N ALA A 106 -14.69 -40.34 10.10
CA ALA A 106 -15.09 -39.35 11.08
C ALA A 106 -14.44 -38.00 10.77
N GLN A 107 -15.30 -36.99 10.70
CA GLN A 107 -15.03 -35.57 10.87
C GLN A 107 -14.32 -34.82 9.73
N ALA A 108 -15.16 -34.27 8.84
CA ALA A 108 -15.07 -32.86 8.50
C ALA A 108 -15.08 -32.03 9.80
N ALA A 109 -13.89 -31.76 10.34
CA ALA A 109 -13.73 -30.77 11.38
C ALA A 109 -13.82 -29.38 10.73
N THR A 110 -15.00 -28.77 10.79
CA THR A 110 -15.12 -27.34 11.08
C THR A 110 -14.32 -27.07 12.35
N ALA A 111 -13.03 -26.77 12.19
CA ALA A 111 -12.18 -26.30 13.27
C ALA A 111 -12.56 -24.85 13.57
N THR A 112 -13.55 -24.73 14.45
CA THR A 112 -13.74 -23.57 15.33
C THR A 112 -12.40 -23.15 15.91
N SER A 113 -12.03 -21.90 15.64
CA SER A 113 -11.34 -20.99 16.57
C SER A 113 -10.29 -21.61 17.50
N ALA A 114 -9.21 -22.15 16.95
CA ALA A 114 -7.96 -22.27 17.69
C ALA A 114 -7.15 -21.01 17.42
N THR A 115 -7.10 -20.09 18.39
CA THR A 115 -6.19 -18.93 18.45
C THR A 115 -4.74 -19.44 18.44
N PRO A 116 -3.93 -19.21 17.37
CA PRO A 116 -2.52 -19.52 17.42
C PRO A 116 -1.72 -18.23 17.25
N ALA A 117 -1.10 -17.77 18.33
CA ALA A 117 -0.08 -16.72 18.36
C ALA A 117 -0.50 -15.41 17.66
N THR A 118 -0.99 -14.49 18.48
CA THR A 118 -1.32 -13.08 18.20
C THR A 118 -0.11 -12.29 17.69
N MET A 119 0.35 -12.59 16.48
CA MET A 119 1.17 -11.68 15.71
C MET A 119 0.28 -10.50 15.34
N SER A 120 0.60 -9.33 15.88
CA SER A 120 -0.18 -8.11 15.57
C SER A 120 0.04 -7.70 14.12
N LYS A 121 -0.96 -7.00 13.55
CA LYS A 121 -0.87 -6.43 12.19
C LYS A 121 0.38 -5.56 12.03
N THR A 122 0.71 -4.78 13.05
CA THR A 122 1.90 -3.92 13.09
C THR A 122 3.19 -4.73 13.04
N GLU A 123 3.28 -5.82 13.79
CA GLU A 123 4.46 -6.69 13.78
C GLU A 123 4.68 -7.37 12.42
N CYS A 124 3.60 -7.85 11.80
CA CYS A 124 3.65 -8.41 10.45
C CYS A 124 4.09 -7.35 9.42
N ILE A 125 3.51 -6.15 9.46
CA ILE A 125 3.92 -5.03 8.58
C ILE A 125 5.39 -4.65 8.79
N SER A 126 5.89 -4.63 10.02
CA SER A 126 7.31 -4.37 10.29
C SER A 126 8.24 -5.44 9.70
N MET A 127 7.78 -6.69 9.57
CA MET A 127 8.59 -7.79 9.04
C MET A 127 8.64 -7.86 7.51
N ILE A 128 7.52 -7.59 6.83
CA ILE A 128 7.39 -7.75 5.37
C ILE A 128 7.18 -6.44 4.61
N GLY A 129 6.84 -5.35 5.31
CA GLY A 129 6.43 -4.07 4.76
C GLY A 129 4.92 -3.98 4.51
N ALA A 130 4.39 -2.75 4.54
CA ALA A 130 2.95 -2.47 4.34
C ALA A 130 2.45 -2.97 2.98
N ASP A 131 3.22 -2.72 1.91
CA ASP A 131 2.87 -3.14 0.54
C ASP A 131 2.71 -4.66 0.39
N LYS A 132 3.55 -5.44 1.09
CA LYS A 132 3.46 -6.91 1.04
C LYS A 132 2.32 -7.44 1.88
N PHE A 133 2.06 -6.80 3.02
CA PHE A 133 0.91 -7.14 3.86
C PHE A 133 -0.39 -6.94 3.08
N GLU A 134 -0.54 -5.80 2.42
CA GLU A 134 -1.72 -5.50 1.61
C GLU A 134 -1.89 -6.50 0.45
N LYS A 135 -0.79 -6.87 -0.21
CA LYS A 135 -0.82 -7.91 -1.25
C LYS A 135 -1.23 -9.28 -0.72
N TYR A 136 -0.78 -9.67 0.47
CA TYR A 136 -1.26 -10.91 1.09
C TYR A 136 -2.74 -10.83 1.45
N THR A 137 -3.21 -9.69 1.93
CA THR A 137 -4.62 -9.50 2.26
C THR A 137 -5.49 -9.57 1.01
N GLN A 138 -5.01 -9.04 -0.12
CA GLN A 138 -5.67 -9.17 -1.42
C GLN A 138 -5.71 -10.61 -1.93
N MET A 139 -4.64 -11.40 -1.73
CA MET A 139 -4.59 -12.79 -2.19
C MET A 139 -5.38 -13.76 -1.31
N PHE A 140 -5.43 -13.52 0.00
CA PHE A 140 -6.11 -14.42 0.95
C PHE A 140 -7.47 -13.91 1.43
N GLY A 141 -7.90 -12.73 0.97
CA GLY A 141 -9.21 -12.16 1.22
C GLY A 141 -9.51 -11.79 2.67
N SER A 142 -8.53 -11.89 3.58
CA SER A 142 -8.70 -11.56 5.00
C SER A 142 -7.37 -11.17 5.65
N GLU A 143 -7.42 -10.20 6.56
CA GLU A 143 -6.25 -9.76 7.33
C GLU A 143 -5.71 -10.90 8.22
N ALA A 144 -6.60 -11.74 8.75
CA ALA A 144 -6.25 -12.89 9.57
C ALA A 144 -5.40 -13.93 8.80
N ALA A 145 -5.67 -14.14 7.51
CA ALA A 145 -4.89 -15.05 6.70
C ALA A 145 -3.49 -14.48 6.36
N SER A 146 -3.38 -13.17 6.14
CA SER A 146 -2.08 -12.49 5.99
C SER A 146 -1.22 -12.60 7.24
N ILE A 147 -1.83 -12.47 8.42
CA ILE A 147 -1.14 -12.64 9.71
C ILE A 147 -0.63 -14.07 9.87
N LYS A 148 -1.43 -15.09 9.48
CA LYS A 148 -0.99 -16.50 9.46
C LYS A 148 0.18 -16.75 8.50
N ARG A 149 0.23 -16.05 7.37
CA ARG A 149 1.38 -16.15 6.46
C ARG A 149 2.62 -15.51 7.07
N CYS A 150 2.47 -14.39 7.76
CA CYS A 150 3.55 -13.74 8.51
C CYS A 150 4.10 -14.60 9.64
N SER A 151 3.24 -15.29 10.40
CA SER A 151 3.70 -16.19 11.47
C SER A 151 4.50 -17.37 10.92
N MET A 152 4.05 -17.95 9.80
CA MET A 152 4.81 -18.98 9.08
C MET A 152 6.16 -18.46 8.57
N LEU A 153 6.20 -17.26 7.97
CA LEU A 153 7.44 -16.65 7.50
C LEU A 153 8.42 -16.33 8.64
N LYS A 154 7.91 -16.01 9.83
CA LYS A 154 8.72 -15.82 11.04
C LYS A 154 9.35 -17.13 11.50
N ALA A 155 8.60 -18.24 11.46
CA ALA A 155 9.11 -19.56 11.81
C ALA A 155 10.17 -20.09 10.82
N MET A 156 10.13 -19.68 9.55
CA MET A 156 11.10 -20.11 8.52
C MET A 156 12.36 -19.24 8.42
N LYS A 157 12.39 -18.07 9.08
CA LYS A 157 13.53 -17.14 9.08
C LYS A 157 14.47 -17.33 10.28
N GLN A 158 14.22 -18.33 11.11
CA GLN A 158 15.19 -18.83 12.09
C GLN A 158 16.23 -19.72 11.40
#